data_AF-A0A953WMQ3-F1
#
_entry.id   AF-A0A953WMQ3-F1
#
_cell.length_a   1.000
_cell.length_b   1.000
_cell.length_c   1.000
_cell.angle_alpha   90.00
_cell.angle_beta   90.00
_cell.angle_gamma   90.00
#
_symmetry.space_group_name_H-M   'P 1'
#
loop_
_entity.id
_entity.type
_entity.pdbx_description
1 polymer ?
#
loop_
_entity_poly.entity_id
_entity_poly.type
_entity_poly.pdbx_seq_one_letter_code
_entity_poly.pdbx_strand_id
1 'polypeptide(L)'
;MTDSQAPTDKDRAELVMKAANNHLTRVGLLADTEWKVSLAYWAASLALGAGAINLVSSNKEMASAIFDTRLLILIALSLNVFIFVFGFSVNQSRSIATERNRFIYFQNLALRIANIDDANSQLSLTARDKERATRGPLKTISEIEAKLSIVWAMKFAASTFFSVGLWTTLMILVTPKSGFQLWSFSSIVSCIFLLVWIGYVVFCYRKARSVER
;
A
#
# COMPACT_ATOMS: atom_id res chain seq x y z
N MET A 1 -0.18 -2.84 55.22
CA MET A 1 1.16 -3.12 54.65
C MET A 1 0.94 -4.05 53.47
N THR A 2 0.93 -3.50 52.25
CA THR A 2 0.79 -4.29 51.03
C THR A 2 2.17 -4.78 50.63
N ASP A 3 2.43 -6.06 50.89
CA ASP A 3 3.60 -6.74 50.35
C ASP A 3 3.52 -6.73 48.83
N SER A 4 4.31 -5.85 48.23
CA SER A 4 4.60 -5.84 46.80
C SER A 4 5.45 -7.08 46.50
N GLN A 5 4.81 -8.24 46.35
CA GLN A 5 5.47 -9.42 45.79
C GLN A 5 6.03 -9.03 44.42
N ALA A 6 7.35 -9.16 44.25
CA ALA A 6 8.00 -8.92 42.98
C ALA A 6 7.37 -9.86 41.93
N PRO A 7 7.00 -9.36 40.74
CA PRO A 7 6.30 -10.16 39.74
C PRO A 7 7.15 -11.36 39.36
N THR A 8 6.54 -12.56 39.37
CA THR A 8 7.17 -13.81 38.98
C THR A 8 7.56 -13.76 37.50
N ASP A 9 8.48 -14.60 37.05
CA ASP A 9 8.86 -14.66 35.64
C ASP A 9 7.66 -15.00 34.74
N LYS A 10 6.68 -15.72 35.26
CA LYS A 10 5.40 -15.97 34.59
C LYS A 10 4.56 -14.70 34.44
N ASP A 11 4.45 -13.89 35.50
CA ASP A 11 3.74 -12.60 35.44
C ASP A 11 4.44 -11.63 34.48
N ARG A 12 5.78 -11.65 34.45
CA ARG A 12 6.58 -10.84 33.51
C ARG A 12 6.36 -11.29 32.06
N ALA A 13 6.36 -12.59 31.79
CA ALA A 13 6.09 -13.13 30.46
C ALA A 13 4.68 -12.78 29.98
N GLU A 14 3.68 -12.84 30.86
CA GLU A 14 2.29 -12.49 30.53
C GLU A 14 2.14 -11.00 30.22
N LEU A 15 2.77 -10.12 31.01
CA LEU A 15 2.78 -8.67 30.74
C LEU A 15 3.41 -8.35 29.37
N VAL A 16 4.50 -9.02 29.03
CA VAL A 16 5.19 -8.83 27.74
C VAL A 16 4.36 -9.40 26.58
N MET A 17 3.70 -10.55 26.77
CA MET A 17 2.79 -11.14 25.78
C MET A 17 1.56 -10.25 25.55
N LYS A 18 1.04 -9.62 26.62
CA LYS A 18 -0.04 -8.62 26.51
C LYS A 18 0.42 -7.40 25.70
N ALA A 19 1.66 -6.95 25.89
CA ALA A 19 2.24 -5.89 25.06
C ALA A 19 2.36 -6.30 23.59
N ALA A 20 2.81 -7.53 23.31
CA ALA A 20 2.82 -8.08 21.95
C ALA A 20 1.41 -8.06 21.34
N ASN A 21 0.40 -8.54 22.06
CA ASN A 21 -0.98 -8.57 21.56
C ASN A 21 -1.55 -7.17 21.24
N ASN A 22 -1.17 -6.15 22.01
CA ASN A 22 -1.53 -4.76 21.71
C ASN A 22 -0.95 -4.30 20.35
N HIS A 23 0.30 -4.66 20.05
CA HIS A 23 0.93 -4.35 18.76
C HIS A 23 0.27 -5.13 17.62
N LEU A 24 -0.09 -6.40 17.83
CA LEU A 24 -0.82 -7.20 16.83
C LEU A 24 -2.21 -6.60 16.53
N THR A 25 -2.92 -6.16 17.57
CA THR A 25 -4.22 -5.49 17.42
C THR A 25 -4.08 -4.19 16.62
N ARG A 26 -3.03 -3.41 16.88
CA ARG A 26 -2.71 -2.20 16.10
C ARG A 26 -2.40 -2.51 14.64
N VAL A 27 -1.66 -3.59 14.35
CA VAL A 27 -1.43 -4.06 12.97
C VAL A 27 -2.77 -4.34 12.27
N GLY A 28 -3.69 -5.04 12.94
CA GLY A 28 -5.03 -5.33 12.40
C GLY A 28 -5.82 -4.06 12.08
N LEU A 29 -5.87 -3.11 13.02
CA LEU A 29 -6.56 -1.83 12.84
C LEU A 29 -5.96 -0.98 11.71
N LEU A 30 -4.63 -0.95 11.62
CA LEU A 30 -3.93 -0.22 10.55
C LEU A 30 -4.21 -0.85 9.18
N ALA A 31 -4.17 -2.19 9.08
CA ALA A 31 -4.47 -2.89 7.84
C ALA A 31 -5.93 -2.71 7.40
N ASP A 32 -6.88 -2.78 8.33
CA ASP A 32 -8.31 -2.56 8.06
C ASP A 32 -8.58 -1.12 7.61
N THR A 33 -8.02 -0.13 8.33
CA THR A 33 -8.13 1.29 7.98
C THR A 33 -7.56 1.56 6.59
N GLU A 34 -6.39 1.00 6.30
CA GLU A 34 -5.74 1.15 5.01
C GLU A 34 -6.59 0.58 3.86
N TRP A 35 -7.22 -0.58 4.05
CA TRP A 35 -8.10 -1.18 3.04
C TRP A 35 -9.37 -0.37 2.82
N LYS A 36 -9.99 0.12 3.90
CA LYS A 36 -11.16 1.00 3.81
C LYS A 36 -10.86 2.30 3.07
N VAL A 37 -9.75 2.96 3.40
CA VAL A 37 -9.32 4.20 2.71
C VAL A 37 -8.98 3.92 1.24
N SER A 38 -8.34 2.78 0.95
CA SER A 38 -8.03 2.39 -0.43
C SER A 38 -9.28 2.15 -1.25
N LEU A 39 -10.26 1.43 -0.72
CA LEU A 39 -11.54 1.19 -1.38
C LEU A 39 -12.33 2.49 -1.57
N ALA A 40 -12.37 3.37 -0.56
CA ALA A 40 -13.04 4.66 -0.65
C ALA A 40 -12.39 5.57 -1.70
N TYR A 41 -11.06 5.60 -1.77
CA TYR A 41 -10.31 6.34 -2.78
C TYR A 41 -10.66 5.87 -4.21
N TRP A 42 -10.66 4.55 -4.44
CA TRP A 42 -11.00 4.00 -5.76
C TRP A 42 -12.48 4.19 -6.11
N ALA A 43 -13.39 4.04 -5.15
CA ALA A 43 -14.81 4.31 -5.35
C ALA A 43 -15.06 5.77 -5.73
N ALA A 44 -14.41 6.72 -5.04
CA ALA A 44 -14.47 8.14 -5.38
C ALA A 44 -13.90 8.41 -6.78
N SER A 45 -12.78 7.78 -7.14
CA SER A 45 -12.17 7.92 -8.47
C SER A 45 -13.08 7.40 -9.59
N LEU A 46 -13.76 6.27 -9.36
CA LEU A 46 -14.74 5.73 -10.30
C LEU A 46 -16.00 6.62 -10.39
N ALA A 47 -16.48 7.15 -9.27
CA ALA A 47 -17.61 8.07 -9.26
C ALA A 47 -17.31 9.37 -10.02
N LEU A 48 -16.10 9.92 -9.88
CA LEU A 48 -15.64 11.05 -10.69
C LEU A 48 -15.63 10.70 -12.18
N GLY A 49 -15.15 9.51 -12.55
CA GLY A 49 -15.18 9.02 -13.93
C GLY A 49 -16.60 8.91 -14.49
N ALA A 50 -17.53 8.29 -13.73
CA ALA A 50 -18.93 8.16 -14.12
C ALA A 50 -19.64 9.51 -14.23
N GLY A 51 -19.37 10.45 -13.30
CA GLY A 51 -19.88 11.81 -13.35
C GLY A 51 -19.40 12.57 -14.58
N ALA A 52 -18.11 12.46 -14.92
CA ALA A 52 -17.55 13.05 -16.13
C ALA A 52 -18.21 12.51 -17.41
N ILE A 53 -18.44 11.19 -17.50
CA ILE A 53 -19.16 10.57 -18.63
C ILE A 53 -20.56 11.17 -18.79
N ASN A 54 -21.29 11.30 -17.68
CA ASN A 54 -22.66 11.83 -17.72
C ASN A 54 -22.71 13.33 -18.09
N LEU A 55 -21.70 14.11 -17.68
CA LEU A 55 -21.57 15.51 -18.08
C LEU A 55 -21.27 15.67 -19.58
N VAL A 56 -20.39 14.82 -20.11
CA VAL A 56 -20.03 14.81 -21.54
C VAL A 56 -21.19 14.34 -22.41
N SER A 57 -22.01 13.39 -21.94
CA SER A 57 -23.16 12.88 -22.71
C SER A 57 -24.33 13.87 -22.76
N SER A 58 -24.47 14.72 -21.75
CA SER A 58 -25.59 15.66 -21.62
C SER A 58 -25.33 17.05 -22.19
N ASN A 59 -24.06 17.47 -22.36
CA ASN A 59 -23.73 18.79 -22.88
C ASN A 59 -22.50 18.77 -23.81
N LYS A 60 -22.72 19.11 -25.09
CA LYS A 60 -21.67 19.16 -26.13
C LYS A 60 -20.60 20.23 -25.86
N GLU A 61 -20.95 21.34 -25.21
CA GLU A 61 -19.99 22.39 -24.85
C GLU A 61 -19.06 21.91 -23.73
N MET A 62 -19.60 21.20 -22.73
CA MET A 62 -18.79 20.55 -21.70
C MET A 62 -17.90 19.45 -22.27
N ALA A 63 -18.39 18.68 -23.26
CA ALA A 63 -17.59 17.70 -23.97
C ALA A 63 -16.37 18.35 -24.66
N SER A 64 -16.56 19.49 -25.31
CA SER A 64 -15.47 20.26 -25.92
C SER A 64 -14.49 20.78 -24.89
N ALA A 65 -14.97 21.38 -23.79
CA ALA A 65 -14.12 21.91 -22.73
C ALA A 65 -13.26 20.82 -22.05
N ILE A 66 -13.83 19.63 -21.81
CA ILE A 66 -13.10 18.46 -21.29
C ILE A 66 -12.08 17.97 -22.31
N PHE A 67 -12.44 17.96 -23.60
CA PHE A 67 -11.50 17.59 -24.66
C PHE A 67 -10.32 18.56 -24.74
N ASP A 68 -10.56 19.87 -24.65
CA ASP A 68 -9.52 20.91 -24.73
C ASP A 68 -8.60 20.89 -23.50
N THR A 69 -9.14 20.54 -22.32
CA THR A 69 -8.38 20.45 -21.06
C THR A 69 -7.88 19.04 -20.72
N ARG A 70 -8.06 18.06 -21.62
CA ARG A 70 -7.79 16.64 -21.35
C ARG A 70 -6.40 16.38 -20.80
N LEU A 71 -5.36 17.06 -21.29
CA LEU A 71 -3.99 16.86 -20.83
C LEU A 71 -3.83 17.25 -19.36
N LEU A 72 -4.45 18.35 -18.94
CA LEU A 72 -4.44 18.80 -17.55
C LEU A 72 -5.22 17.84 -16.65
N ILE A 73 -6.37 17.34 -17.11
CA ILE A 73 -7.17 16.33 -16.39
C ILE A 73 -6.33 15.06 -16.19
N LEU A 74 -5.61 14.62 -17.23
CA LEU A 74 -4.74 13.45 -17.17
C LEU A 74 -3.58 13.65 -16.19
N ILE A 75 -2.92 14.82 -16.21
CA ILE A 75 -1.86 15.14 -15.25
C ILE A 75 -2.40 15.15 -13.82
N ALA A 76 -3.57 15.75 -13.59
CA ALA A 76 -4.19 15.81 -12.27
C ALA A 76 -4.54 14.42 -11.73
N LEU A 77 -5.12 13.54 -12.56
CA LEU A 77 -5.43 12.15 -12.19
C LEU A 77 -4.15 11.34 -11.93
N SER A 78 -3.11 11.52 -12.76
CA SER A 78 -1.79 10.89 -12.55
C SER A 78 -1.19 11.28 -11.20
N LEU A 79 -1.20 12.57 -10.89
CA LEU A 79 -0.66 13.11 -9.66
C LEU A 79 -1.46 12.62 -8.45
N ASN A 80 -2.78 12.53 -8.57
CA ASN A 80 -3.67 12.01 -7.53
C ASN A 80 -3.33 10.54 -7.19
N VAL A 81 -3.23 9.68 -8.20
CA VAL A 81 -2.79 8.28 -8.05
C VAL A 81 -1.39 8.21 -7.46
N PHE A 82 -0.47 9.03 -7.95
CA PHE A 82 0.90 9.04 -7.45
C PHE A 82 0.95 9.39 -5.96
N ILE A 83 0.25 10.43 -5.53
CA ILE A 83 0.19 10.84 -4.11
C ILE A 83 -0.45 9.73 -3.25
N PHE A 84 -1.52 9.11 -3.73
CA PHE A 84 -2.16 8.01 -3.00
C PHE A 84 -1.21 6.81 -2.81
N VAL A 85 -0.53 6.40 -3.88
CA VAL A 85 0.35 5.25 -3.89
C VAL A 85 1.66 5.48 -3.14
N PHE A 86 2.35 6.59 -3.42
CA PHE A 86 3.67 6.88 -2.87
C PHE A 86 3.63 7.66 -1.56
N GLY A 87 2.53 8.37 -1.28
CA GLY A 87 2.30 9.05 0.00
C GLY A 87 1.58 8.13 0.98
N PHE A 88 0.29 7.88 0.76
CA PHE A 88 -0.55 7.15 1.72
C PHE A 88 -0.14 5.68 1.87
N SER A 89 -0.07 4.92 0.78
CA SER A 89 0.19 3.47 0.83
C SER A 89 1.61 3.13 1.33
N VAL A 90 2.63 3.93 1.00
CA VAL A 90 3.99 3.76 1.56
C VAL A 90 4.00 4.00 3.06
N ASN A 91 3.38 5.09 3.53
CA ASN A 91 3.34 5.44 4.95
C ASN A 91 2.56 4.41 5.79
N GLN A 92 1.46 3.88 5.25
CA GLN A 92 0.70 2.83 5.92
C GLN A 92 1.47 1.51 5.95
N SER A 93 2.07 1.10 4.84
CA SER A 93 2.93 -0.10 4.78
C SER A 93 4.09 0.00 5.77
N ARG A 94 4.71 1.17 5.92
CA ARG A 94 5.75 1.44 6.92
C ARG A 94 5.22 1.30 8.36
N SER A 95 4.04 1.85 8.63
CA SER A 95 3.43 1.81 9.97
C SER A 95 3.06 0.39 10.38
N ILE A 96 2.40 -0.36 9.49
CA ILE A 96 2.04 -1.77 9.67
C ILE A 96 3.27 -2.62 9.92
N ALA A 97 4.30 -2.46 9.07
CA ALA A 97 5.49 -3.28 9.18
C ALA A 97 6.31 -2.93 10.45
N THR A 98 6.29 -1.67 10.90
CA THR A 98 6.89 -1.25 12.18
C THR A 98 6.18 -1.86 13.38
N GLU A 99 4.84 -1.84 13.42
CA GLU A 99 4.07 -2.46 14.50
C GLU A 99 4.20 -4.00 14.49
N ARG A 100 4.29 -4.62 13.30
CA ARG A 100 4.58 -6.06 13.17
C ARG A 100 5.95 -6.42 13.73
N ASN A 101 6.98 -5.59 13.51
CA ASN A 101 8.29 -5.81 14.11
C ASN A 101 8.24 -5.73 15.65
N ARG A 102 7.49 -4.76 16.20
CA ARG A 102 7.30 -4.63 17.65
C ARG A 102 6.61 -5.85 18.23
N PHE A 103 5.57 -6.35 17.56
CA PHE A 103 4.91 -7.61 17.92
C PHE A 103 5.91 -8.76 18.01
N ILE A 104 6.69 -8.99 16.94
CA ILE A 104 7.69 -10.09 16.89
C ILE A 104 8.73 -9.94 18.01
N TYR A 105 9.20 -8.71 18.28
CA TYR A 105 10.15 -8.45 19.36
C TYR A 105 9.58 -8.84 20.73
N PHE A 106 8.40 -8.34 21.08
CA PHE A 106 7.78 -8.61 22.39
C PHE A 106 7.33 -10.07 22.51
N GLN A 107 6.86 -10.70 21.43
CA GLN A 107 6.54 -12.12 21.42
C GLN A 107 7.78 -12.97 21.76
N ASN A 108 8.92 -12.71 21.11
CA ASN A 108 10.16 -13.43 21.39
C ASN A 108 10.72 -13.14 22.78
N LEU A 109 10.56 -11.91 23.28
CA LEU A 109 10.94 -11.57 24.65
C LEU A 109 10.08 -12.33 25.67
N ALA A 110 8.77 -12.42 25.47
CA ALA A 110 7.88 -13.17 26.35
C ALA A 110 8.23 -14.68 26.38
N LEU A 111 8.50 -15.26 25.21
CA LEU A 111 8.91 -16.67 25.10
C LEU A 111 10.23 -16.95 25.81
N ARG A 112 11.21 -16.04 25.68
CA ARG A 112 12.49 -16.14 26.40
C ARG A 112 12.31 -16.05 27.91
N ILE A 113 11.47 -15.13 28.40
CA ILE A 113 11.20 -14.98 29.85
C ILE A 113 10.49 -16.22 30.39
N ALA A 114 9.61 -16.83 29.60
CA ALA A 114 8.89 -18.04 29.99
C ALA A 114 9.75 -19.33 29.91
N ASN A 115 11.03 -19.26 29.53
CA ASN A 115 11.90 -20.41 29.24
C ASN A 115 11.25 -21.43 28.29
N ILE A 116 10.43 -20.94 27.35
CA ILE A 116 9.83 -21.77 26.32
C ILE A 116 10.84 -21.81 25.17
N ASP A 117 11.69 -22.83 25.18
CA ASP A 117 12.71 -23.09 24.18
C ASP A 117 12.07 -23.76 22.95
N ASP A 118 11.11 -23.06 22.33
CA ASP A 118 10.36 -23.63 21.22
C ASP A 118 11.12 -23.41 19.91
N ALA A 119 11.88 -24.43 19.52
CA ALA A 119 12.43 -24.55 18.17
C ALA A 119 11.32 -24.37 17.11
N ASN A 120 10.05 -24.63 17.43
CA ASN A 120 8.90 -24.40 16.54
C ASN A 120 8.35 -22.96 16.55
N SER A 121 8.56 -22.15 17.61
CA SER A 121 8.13 -20.74 17.62
C SER A 121 9.02 -19.85 16.75
N GLN A 122 10.25 -20.28 16.48
CA GLN A 122 11.16 -19.68 15.49
C GLN A 122 10.93 -20.17 14.06
N LEU A 123 10.07 -21.18 13.86
CA LEU A 123 9.92 -21.91 12.58
C LEU A 123 9.02 -21.19 11.57
N SER A 124 8.19 -20.24 12.01
CA SER A 124 7.30 -19.47 11.12
C SER A 124 7.81 -18.07 10.78
N LEU A 125 8.95 -17.66 11.34
CA LEU A 125 9.54 -16.35 11.08
C LEU A 125 10.46 -16.46 9.86
N THR A 126 10.20 -15.65 8.83
CA THR A 126 11.10 -15.52 7.68
C THR A 126 12.50 -15.09 8.15
N ALA A 127 13.55 -15.32 7.34
CA ALA A 127 14.93 -14.91 7.68
C ALA A 127 15.00 -13.42 8.09
N ARG A 128 14.16 -12.59 7.46
CA ARG A 128 14.00 -11.17 7.76
C ARG A 128 13.33 -10.91 9.11
N ASP A 129 12.32 -11.70 9.46
CA ASP A 129 11.65 -11.61 10.76
C ASP A 129 12.59 -12.01 11.91
N LYS A 130 13.49 -12.98 11.68
CA LYS A 130 14.57 -13.33 12.63
C LYS A 130 15.58 -12.19 12.81
N GLU A 131 15.96 -11.52 11.72
CA GLU A 131 16.81 -10.32 11.78
C GLU A 131 16.08 -9.11 12.42
N ARG A 132 14.76 -9.05 12.33
CA ARG A 132 13.94 -8.00 12.96
C ARG A 132 13.70 -8.26 14.44
N ALA A 133 13.64 -9.51 14.86
CA ALA A 133 13.56 -9.90 16.27
C ALA A 133 14.79 -9.45 17.08
N THR A 134 15.96 -9.33 16.43
CA THR A 134 17.20 -8.84 17.07
C THR A 134 17.34 -7.31 17.01
N ARG A 135 16.54 -6.63 16.18
CA ARG A 135 16.46 -5.16 16.13
C ARG A 135 15.54 -4.69 17.26
N GLY A 136 16.01 -3.77 18.11
CA GLY A 136 15.23 -3.26 19.24
C GLY A 136 13.88 -2.63 18.85
N PRO A 137 12.92 -2.50 19.79
CA PRO A 137 11.51 -2.15 19.54
C PRO A 137 11.28 -0.72 18.99
N LEU A 138 12.33 0.11 19.03
CA LEU A 138 12.31 1.49 18.56
C LEU A 138 12.74 1.65 17.10
N LYS A 139 13.24 0.59 16.45
CA LYS A 139 13.73 0.69 15.07
C LYS A 139 12.57 0.76 14.08
N THR A 140 12.27 1.97 13.61
CA THR A 140 11.31 2.19 12.53
C THR A 140 11.83 1.61 11.23
N ILE A 141 10.96 0.97 10.46
CA ILE A 141 11.30 0.48 9.12
C ILE A 141 11.57 1.66 8.20
N SER A 142 12.59 1.55 7.35
CA SER A 142 12.91 2.61 6.37
C SER A 142 11.89 2.61 5.24
N GLU A 143 11.73 3.74 4.56
CA GLU A 143 10.83 3.85 3.41
C GLU A 143 11.19 2.86 2.29
N ILE A 144 12.49 2.63 2.09
CA ILE A 144 13.01 1.67 1.11
C ILE A 144 12.60 0.24 1.49
N GLU A 145 12.71 -0.12 2.77
CA GLU A 145 12.26 -1.43 3.25
C GLU A 145 10.74 -1.62 3.13
N ALA A 146 9.95 -0.56 3.34
CA ALA A 146 8.50 -0.59 3.18
C ALA A 146 8.06 -0.80 1.71
N LYS A 147 8.72 -0.10 0.77
CA LYS A 147 8.54 -0.25 -0.69
C LYS A 147 8.97 -1.62 -1.22
N LEU A 148 9.72 -2.39 -0.43
CA LEU A 148 10.13 -3.77 -0.75
C LEU A 148 9.24 -4.83 -0.10
N SER A 149 8.14 -4.46 0.54
CA SER A 149 7.18 -5.43 1.07
C SER A 149 6.25 -5.96 -0.03
N ILE A 150 5.92 -7.24 -0.01
CA ILE A 150 4.92 -7.82 -0.93
C ILE A 150 3.58 -7.11 -0.81
N VAL A 151 3.21 -6.70 0.40
CA VAL A 151 1.98 -5.95 0.67
C VAL A 151 1.95 -4.64 -0.11
N TRP A 152 3.03 -3.85 -0.06
CA TRP A 152 3.13 -2.61 -0.83
C TRP A 152 3.15 -2.90 -2.34
N ALA A 153 3.87 -3.93 -2.78
CA ALA A 153 3.93 -4.29 -4.20
C ALA A 153 2.57 -4.73 -4.76
N MET A 154 1.77 -5.46 -3.99
CA MET A 154 0.40 -5.85 -4.38
C MET A 154 -0.52 -4.62 -4.48
N LYS A 155 -0.38 -3.67 -3.54
CA LYS A 155 -1.10 -2.40 -3.58
C LYS A 155 -0.71 -1.54 -4.76
N PHE A 156 0.59 -1.52 -5.06
CA PHE A 156 1.13 -0.85 -6.23
C PHE A 156 0.54 -1.44 -7.52
N ALA A 157 0.48 -2.77 -7.61
CA ALA A 157 -0.10 -3.47 -8.74
C ALA A 157 -1.62 -3.23 -8.89
N ALA A 158 -2.38 -3.33 -7.80
CA ALA A 158 -3.83 -3.05 -7.83
C ALA A 158 -4.11 -1.60 -8.22
N SER A 159 -3.37 -0.65 -7.64
CA SER A 159 -3.51 0.78 -7.95
C SER A 159 -3.15 1.09 -9.40
N THR A 160 -2.13 0.39 -9.93
CA THR A 160 -1.78 0.45 -11.34
C THR A 160 -2.93 -0.03 -12.21
N PHE A 161 -3.49 -1.20 -11.92
CA PHE A 161 -4.57 -1.77 -12.71
C PHE A 161 -5.79 -0.84 -12.79
N PHE A 162 -6.20 -0.27 -11.66
CA PHE A 162 -7.29 0.73 -11.62
C PHE A 162 -6.94 1.99 -12.41
N SER A 163 -5.72 2.48 -12.30
CA SER A 163 -5.26 3.63 -13.05
C SER A 163 -5.34 3.34 -14.54
N VAL A 164 -4.75 2.23 -15.00
CA VAL A 164 -4.80 1.79 -16.41
C VAL A 164 -6.25 1.71 -16.90
N GLY A 165 -7.16 1.12 -16.12
CA GLY A 165 -8.58 1.04 -16.47
C GLY A 165 -9.23 2.41 -16.65
N LEU A 166 -8.98 3.34 -15.73
CA LEU A 166 -9.43 4.74 -15.85
C LEU A 166 -8.86 5.41 -17.10
N TRP A 167 -7.55 5.25 -17.36
CA TRP A 167 -6.85 5.78 -18.53
C TRP A 167 -7.44 5.28 -19.84
N THR A 168 -7.63 3.97 -19.97
CA THR A 168 -8.21 3.34 -21.17
C THR A 168 -9.63 3.85 -21.40
N THR A 169 -10.44 3.96 -20.34
CA THR A 169 -11.82 4.47 -20.44
C THR A 169 -11.83 5.93 -20.92
N LEU A 170 -10.97 6.79 -20.37
CA LEU A 170 -10.88 8.20 -20.75
C LEU A 170 -10.42 8.38 -22.21
N MET A 171 -9.45 7.57 -22.67
CA MET A 171 -9.00 7.59 -24.06
C MET A 171 -10.09 7.16 -25.05
N ILE A 172 -10.91 6.16 -24.68
CA ILE A 172 -12.05 5.71 -25.50
C ILE A 172 -13.11 6.82 -25.60
N LEU A 173 -13.39 7.52 -24.50
CA LEU A 173 -14.41 8.57 -24.45
C LEU A 173 -14.01 9.85 -25.19
N VAL A 174 -12.72 10.17 -25.19
CA VAL A 174 -12.16 11.40 -25.79
C VAL A 174 -11.88 11.23 -27.29
N THR A 175 -12.22 10.08 -27.90
CA THR A 175 -11.98 9.82 -29.33
C THR A 175 -12.72 10.86 -30.22
N PRO A 176 -12.01 11.76 -30.93
CA PRO A 176 -12.67 12.71 -31.81
C PRO A 176 -13.14 11.97 -33.07
N LYS A 177 -14.35 12.29 -33.54
CA LYS A 177 -14.81 11.91 -34.89
C LYS A 177 -13.96 12.52 -36.03
N SER A 178 -13.04 13.43 -35.71
CA SER A 178 -12.21 14.15 -36.67
C SER A 178 -10.88 14.59 -36.04
N GLY A 179 -9.79 13.83 -36.23
CA GLY A 179 -8.46 14.22 -35.75
C GLY A 179 -7.48 13.06 -35.55
N PHE A 180 -7.21 12.27 -36.60
CA PHE A 180 -6.41 11.04 -36.52
C PHE A 180 -4.98 11.24 -35.99
N GLN A 181 -4.35 12.40 -36.26
CA GLN A 181 -2.94 12.66 -35.91
C GLN A 181 -2.71 13.04 -34.43
N LEU A 182 -3.64 13.77 -33.81
CA LEU A 182 -3.51 14.17 -32.40
C LEU A 182 -3.88 13.01 -31.46
N TRP A 183 -4.82 12.17 -31.90
CA TRP A 183 -5.22 10.94 -31.23
C TRP A 183 -4.09 9.90 -31.25
N SER A 184 -3.41 9.72 -32.39
CA SER A 184 -2.28 8.80 -32.48
C SER A 184 -1.12 9.23 -31.58
N PHE A 185 -0.77 10.51 -31.53
CA PHE A 185 0.27 11.00 -30.62
C PHE A 185 -0.08 10.82 -29.14
N SER A 186 -1.29 11.21 -28.73
CA SER A 186 -1.76 11.04 -27.34
C SER A 186 -1.84 9.57 -26.92
N SER A 187 -2.29 8.70 -27.82
CA SER A 187 -2.38 7.26 -27.58
C SER A 187 -0.99 6.63 -27.46
N ILE A 188 -0.04 7.03 -28.31
CA ILE A 188 1.34 6.56 -28.24
C ILE A 188 2.00 6.98 -26.92
N VAL A 189 1.89 8.26 -26.52
CA VAL A 189 2.44 8.75 -25.25
C VAL A 189 1.83 8.01 -24.05
N SER A 190 0.52 7.76 -24.08
CA SER A 190 -0.19 7.02 -23.02
C SER A 190 0.25 5.55 -22.97
N CYS A 191 0.41 4.90 -24.12
CA CYS A 191 0.94 3.54 -24.20
C CYS A 191 2.38 3.45 -23.67
N ILE A 192 3.25 4.39 -24.03
CA ILE A 192 4.63 4.44 -23.52
C ILE A 192 4.62 4.62 -22.00
N PHE A 193 3.83 5.57 -21.48
CA PHE A 193 3.70 5.79 -20.04
C PHE A 193 3.22 4.53 -19.31
N LEU A 194 2.18 3.87 -19.83
CA LEU A 194 1.66 2.62 -19.29
C LEU A 194 2.70 1.50 -19.30
N LEU A 195 3.47 1.34 -20.38
CA LEU A 195 4.54 0.34 -20.47
C LEU A 195 5.67 0.59 -19.47
N VAL A 196 6.12 1.85 -19.35
CA VAL A 196 7.13 2.25 -18.34
C VAL A 196 6.61 1.98 -16.94
N TRP A 197 5.35 2.35 -16.68
CA TRP A 197 4.72 2.18 -15.38
C TRP A 197 4.54 0.70 -15.01
N ILE A 198 4.03 -0.14 -15.92
CA ILE A 198 3.91 -1.59 -15.73
C ILE A 198 5.30 -2.22 -15.54
N GLY A 199 6.30 -1.80 -16.31
CA GLY A 199 7.69 -2.24 -16.15
C GLY A 199 8.21 -1.95 -14.75
N TYR A 200 7.93 -0.75 -14.22
CA TYR A 200 8.30 -0.36 -12.87
C TYR A 200 7.55 -1.18 -11.80
N VAL A 201 6.25 -1.49 -11.99
CA VAL A 201 5.48 -2.40 -11.11
C VAL A 201 6.10 -3.79 -11.05
N VAL A 202 6.40 -4.37 -12.22
CA VAL A 202 7.00 -5.70 -12.31
C VAL A 202 8.37 -5.71 -11.64
N PHE A 203 9.18 -4.67 -11.84
CA PHE A 203 10.47 -4.51 -11.17
C PHE A 203 10.30 -4.48 -9.65
N CYS A 204 9.42 -3.63 -9.13
CA CYS A 204 9.14 -3.53 -7.70
C CYS A 204 8.64 -4.86 -7.10
N TYR A 205 7.71 -5.54 -7.78
CA TYR A 205 7.17 -6.83 -7.32
C TYR A 205 8.21 -7.95 -7.32
N ARG A 206 9.03 -8.05 -8.38
CA ARG A 206 10.12 -9.03 -8.44
C ARG A 206 11.15 -8.78 -7.34
N LYS A 207 11.51 -7.52 -7.11
CA LYS A 207 12.47 -7.12 -6.07
C LYS A 207 11.92 -7.36 -4.66
N ALA A 208 10.63 -7.13 -4.42
CA ALA A 208 9.99 -7.47 -3.15
C ALA A 208 10.00 -8.99 -2.91
N ARG A 209 9.64 -9.79 -3.93
CA ARG A 209 9.60 -11.26 -3.82
C ARG A 209 10.98 -11.88 -3.61
N SER A 210 12.05 -11.32 -4.20
CA SER A 210 13.41 -11.81 -3.99
C SER A 210 13.95 -11.50 -2.59
N VAL A 211 13.38 -10.52 -1.90
CA VAL A 211 13.79 -10.11 -0.54
C VAL A 211 13.05 -10.88 0.55
N GLU A 212 11.90 -11.50 0.23
CA GLU A 212 11.12 -12.32 1.17
C GLU A 212 11.40 -13.82 1.10
N ARG A 213 12.13 -14.30 0.08
CA ARG A 213 12.68 -15.67 0.00
C ARG A 213 14.02 -15.73 0.73
#